data_AF-A0A8T4QZR3-F1
#
_entry.id   AF-A0A8T4QZR3-F1
#
_cell.length_a   1.000
_cell.length_b   1.000
_cell.length_c   1.000
_cell.angle_alpha   90.00
_cell.angle_beta   90.00
_cell.angle_gamma   90.00
#
_symmetry.space_group_name_H-M   'P 1'
#
loop_
_entity.id
_entity.type
_entity.pdbx_description
1 polymer ?
#
loop_
_entity_poly.entity_id
_entity_poly.type
_entity_poly.pdbx_seq_one_letter_code
_entity_poly.pdbx_strand_id
1 'polypeptide(L)'
;MSLFSKSRKKPRIGDVFVLSFPGGMYCFGRVIQNNAIMCKAPIFNLVYIYKYIKKDKNDVPQDLGVQNLLLPPIVTNNQGWLRGYFETIKTVDIHEGEVLPIHCFENDDFSPAKYFDEDEKELNTKYTICGSYGLASFWYVYKQVSKKLNLPLPALDPEDEKS
;
A
#
# COMPACT_ATOMS: atom_id res chain seq x y z
N MET A 1 10.04 2.28 -17.80
CA MET A 1 10.29 3.70 -17.50
C MET A 1 9.87 3.96 -16.06
N SER A 2 10.76 4.51 -15.23
CA SER A 2 10.43 4.91 -13.86
C SER A 2 9.61 6.20 -13.85
N LEU A 3 8.58 6.31 -13.02
CA LEU A 3 7.72 7.51 -12.93
C LEU A 3 8.32 8.61 -12.06
N PHE A 4 9.20 8.22 -11.14
CA PHE A 4 9.89 9.11 -10.20
C PHE A 4 11.39 8.82 -10.17
N SER A 5 12.16 9.69 -9.51
CA SER A 5 13.56 9.37 -9.20
C SER A 5 13.61 8.16 -8.27
N LYS A 6 14.40 7.13 -8.63
CA LYS A 6 14.62 5.96 -7.78
C LYS A 6 15.16 6.38 -6.42
N SER A 7 14.53 5.91 -5.34
CA SER A 7 15.00 6.15 -3.98
C SER A 7 15.54 4.86 -3.38
N ARG A 8 16.79 4.91 -2.89
CA ARG A 8 17.39 3.81 -2.11
C ARG A 8 17.12 3.93 -0.60
N LYS A 9 16.46 5.00 -0.17
CA LYS A 9 16.09 5.18 1.24
C LYS A 9 14.96 4.19 1.56
N LYS A 10 15.12 3.45 2.66
CA LYS A 10 14.05 2.59 3.16
C LYS A 10 12.89 3.46 3.64
N PRO A 11 11.64 3.11 3.31
CA PRO A 11 10.47 3.78 3.85
C PRO A 11 10.43 3.65 5.38
N ARG A 12 9.88 4.67 6.04
CA ARG A 12 9.72 4.76 7.49
C ARG A 12 8.25 4.86 7.86
N ILE A 13 7.93 4.45 9.09
CA ILE A 13 6.59 4.64 9.66
C ILE A 13 6.20 6.12 9.54
N GLY A 14 4.97 6.36 9.09
CA GLY A 14 4.43 7.70 8.87
C GLY A 14 4.81 8.33 7.53
N ASP A 15 5.71 7.74 6.74
CA ASP A 15 6.00 8.23 5.39
C ASP A 15 4.74 8.22 4.53
N VAL A 16 4.35 9.40 4.06
CA VAL A 16 3.33 9.59 3.05
C VAL A 16 4.01 9.54 1.70
N PHE A 17 3.52 8.66 0.84
CA PHE A 17 4.04 8.45 -0.50
C PHE A 17 2.93 8.59 -1.55
N VAL A 18 3.33 8.76 -2.80
CA VAL A 18 2.42 8.86 -3.93
C VAL A 18 2.70 7.82 -5.01
N LEU A 19 1.62 7.43 -5.69
CA LEU A 19 1.62 6.70 -6.95
C LEU A 19 1.23 7.68 -8.06
N SER A 20 1.96 7.70 -9.18
CA SER A 20 1.67 8.57 -10.32
C SER A 20 0.89 7.83 -11.39
N PHE A 21 -0.20 8.43 -11.85
CA PHE A 21 -1.04 7.95 -12.93
C PHE A 21 -0.98 8.89 -14.14
N PRO A 22 -1.29 8.41 -15.36
CA PRO A 22 -1.38 9.24 -16.55
C PRO A 22 -2.26 10.47 -16.35
N GLY A 23 -1.92 11.58 -17.01
CA GLY A 23 -2.62 12.85 -16.83
C GLY A 23 -2.19 13.65 -15.60
N GLY A 24 -1.07 13.29 -14.97
CA GLY A 24 -0.51 14.02 -13.81
C GLY A 24 -1.36 13.85 -12.56
N MET A 25 -1.91 12.65 -12.35
CA MET A 25 -2.75 12.32 -11.19
C MET A 25 -1.95 11.54 -10.16
N TYR A 26 -2.09 11.90 -8.88
CA TYR A 26 -1.37 11.28 -7.78
C TYR A 26 -2.32 10.67 -6.76
N CYS A 27 -2.16 9.38 -6.50
CA CYS A 27 -2.84 8.67 -5.42
C CYS A 27 -1.93 8.61 -4.20
N PHE A 28 -2.48 8.84 -3.01
CA PHE A 28 -1.70 8.90 -1.77
C PHE A 28 -1.76 7.58 -1.02
N GLY A 29 -0.62 7.17 -0.49
CA GLY A 29 -0.49 6.10 0.47
C GLY A 29 0.34 6.52 1.68
N ARG A 30 0.30 5.71 2.73
CA ARG A 30 1.09 5.92 3.95
C ARG A 30 1.65 4.60 4.46
N VAL A 31 2.87 4.64 4.95
CA VAL A 31 3.52 3.51 5.62
C VAL A 31 3.05 3.49 7.08
N ILE A 32 2.38 2.41 7.47
CA ILE A 32 1.82 2.22 8.81
C ILE A 32 2.80 1.46 9.70
N GLN A 33 3.45 0.44 9.16
CA GLN A 33 4.51 -0.34 9.83
C GLN A 33 5.57 -0.77 8.81
N ASN A 34 6.77 -1.10 9.28
CA ASN A 34 7.91 -1.54 8.44
C ASN A 34 8.55 -2.85 8.92
N ASN A 35 7.86 -3.57 9.79
CA ASN A 35 8.25 -4.84 10.39
C ASN A 35 7.17 -5.92 10.22
N ALA A 36 6.23 -5.74 9.27
CA ALA A 36 5.19 -6.74 9.00
C ALA A 36 5.82 -8.06 8.52
N ILE A 37 5.20 -9.16 8.92
CA ILE A 37 5.58 -10.53 8.57
C ILE A 37 4.52 -11.06 7.60
N MET A 38 4.98 -11.64 6.49
CA MET A 38 4.08 -12.23 5.50
C MET A 38 4.79 -13.34 4.72
N CYS A 39 4.09 -14.42 4.44
CA CYS A 39 4.66 -15.63 3.83
C CYS A 39 5.91 -16.15 4.59
N LYS A 40 5.91 -16.08 5.93
CA LYS A 40 7.01 -16.45 6.84
C LYS A 40 8.31 -15.67 6.61
N ALA A 41 8.24 -14.53 5.92
CA ALA A 41 9.37 -13.64 5.70
C ALA A 41 9.14 -12.31 6.44
N PRO A 42 10.14 -11.81 7.18
CA PRO A 42 9.99 -10.58 7.96
C PRO A 42 10.37 -9.32 7.16
N ILE A 43 10.08 -8.15 7.74
CA ILE A 43 10.58 -6.83 7.31
C ILE A 43 9.90 -6.33 6.02
N PHE A 44 8.58 -6.52 5.93
CA PHE A 44 7.76 -5.86 4.92
C PHE A 44 7.09 -4.60 5.46
N ASN A 45 6.60 -3.78 4.53
CA ASN A 45 5.86 -2.58 4.85
C ASN A 45 4.37 -2.87 4.82
N LEU A 46 3.70 -2.55 5.91
CA LEU A 46 2.26 -2.40 5.90
C LEU A 46 1.92 -0.99 5.41
N VAL A 47 1.15 -0.89 4.34
CA VAL A 47 0.76 0.40 3.76
C VAL A 47 -0.74 0.52 3.66
N TYR A 48 -1.20 1.75 3.85
CA TYR A 48 -2.57 2.20 3.58
C TYR A 48 -2.59 3.01 2.30
N ILE A 49 -3.61 2.80 1.47
CA ILE A 49 -3.83 3.55 0.24
C ILE A 49 -5.17 4.27 0.36
N TYR A 50 -5.18 5.58 0.14
CA TYR A 50 -6.34 6.44 0.38
C TYR A 50 -7.05 6.81 -0.91
N LYS A 51 -8.33 7.19 -0.80
CA LYS A 51 -9.19 7.57 -1.94
C LYS A 51 -8.86 8.93 -2.56
N TYR A 52 -7.82 9.61 -2.06
CA TYR A 52 -7.40 10.91 -2.53
C TYR A 52 -6.64 10.81 -3.85
N ILE A 53 -7.13 11.51 -4.87
CA ILE A 53 -6.43 11.76 -6.13
C ILE A 53 -6.27 13.26 -6.33
N LYS A 54 -5.04 13.71 -6.57
CA LYS A 54 -4.74 15.13 -6.78
C LYS A 54 -3.81 15.36 -7.97
N LYS A 55 -3.83 16.58 -8.50
CA LYS A 55 -2.91 17.02 -9.56
C LYS A 55 -1.56 17.51 -9.04
N ASP A 56 -1.52 17.95 -7.79
CA ASP A 56 -0.29 18.31 -7.09
C ASP A 56 0.02 17.25 -6.04
N LYS A 57 1.19 16.60 -6.17
CA LYS A 57 1.67 15.60 -5.21
C LYS A 57 2.06 16.21 -3.86
N ASN A 58 2.34 17.52 -3.80
CA ASN A 58 2.71 18.22 -2.57
C ASN A 58 1.51 18.68 -1.75
N ASP A 59 0.31 18.71 -2.34
CA ASP A 59 -0.94 19.00 -1.66
C ASP A 59 -1.42 17.77 -0.86
N VAL A 60 -0.65 17.37 0.16
CA VAL A 60 -0.94 16.16 0.93
C VAL A 60 -2.24 16.32 1.73
N PRO A 61 -3.20 15.37 1.64
CA PRO A 61 -4.43 15.38 2.44
C PRO A 61 -4.15 15.53 3.94
N GLN A 62 -4.99 16.33 4.63
CA GLN A 62 -4.88 16.53 6.07
C GLN A 62 -5.50 15.40 6.88
N ASP A 63 -6.57 14.78 6.37
CA ASP A 63 -7.24 13.65 7.01
C ASP A 63 -6.74 12.34 6.38
N LEU A 64 -5.83 11.65 7.06
CA LEU A 64 -5.34 10.33 6.67
C LEU A 64 -5.94 9.22 7.56
N GLY A 65 -7.22 9.38 7.93
CA GLY A 65 -7.96 8.41 8.72
C GLY A 65 -8.43 7.16 7.95
N VAL A 66 -8.74 6.09 8.69
CA VAL A 66 -9.17 4.79 8.15
C VAL A 66 -10.44 4.85 7.32
N GLN A 67 -11.31 5.83 7.55
CA GLN A 67 -12.53 6.11 6.78
C GLN A 67 -12.26 6.56 5.34
N ASN A 68 -11.01 6.93 5.05
CA ASN A 68 -10.58 7.40 3.73
C ASN A 68 -9.77 6.35 2.96
N LEU A 69 -9.67 5.12 3.48
CA LEU A 69 -9.04 4.01 2.78
C LEU A 69 -9.77 3.72 1.46
N LEU A 70 -8.99 3.63 0.39
CA LEU A 70 -9.43 3.17 -0.93
C LEU A 70 -9.35 1.64 -1.04
N LEU A 71 -8.29 1.09 -0.48
CA LEU A 71 -7.99 -0.33 -0.46
C LEU A 71 -7.91 -0.80 1.00
N PRO A 72 -8.23 -2.08 1.27
CA PRO A 72 -7.82 -2.70 2.52
C PRO A 72 -6.31 -2.57 2.76
N PRO A 73 -5.81 -2.80 3.99
CA PRO A 73 -4.38 -2.84 4.28
C PRO A 73 -3.62 -3.75 3.32
N ILE A 74 -2.41 -3.35 2.94
CA ILE A 74 -1.56 -4.09 2.00
C ILE A 74 -0.19 -4.26 2.62
N VAL A 75 0.34 -5.49 2.58
CA VAL A 75 1.75 -5.76 2.86
C VAL A 75 2.53 -5.77 1.56
N THR A 76 3.59 -4.97 1.48
CA THR A 76 4.45 -4.84 0.29
C THR A 76 5.92 -4.69 0.65
N ASN A 77 6.82 -4.88 -0.32
CA ASN A 77 8.25 -4.72 -0.14
C ASN A 77 8.74 -3.34 -0.63
N ASN A 78 10.06 -3.12 -0.59
CA ASN A 78 10.65 -1.83 -0.98
C ASN A 78 10.75 -1.59 -2.50
N GLN A 79 10.33 -2.56 -3.35
CA GLN A 79 10.56 -2.48 -4.80
C GLN A 79 9.87 -1.27 -5.44
N GLY A 80 8.69 -0.88 -4.94
CA GLY A 80 7.99 0.32 -5.44
C GLY A 80 8.83 1.59 -5.33
N TRP A 81 9.52 1.81 -4.20
CA TRP A 81 10.41 2.95 -4.01
C TRP A 81 11.72 2.80 -4.78
N LEU A 82 12.33 1.60 -4.76
CA LEU A 82 13.60 1.33 -5.44
C LEU A 82 13.50 1.49 -6.96
N ARG A 83 12.35 1.15 -7.54
CA ARG A 83 12.08 1.29 -8.97
C ARG A 83 11.45 2.64 -9.33
N GLY A 84 11.21 3.52 -8.35
CA GLY A 84 10.65 4.86 -8.56
C GLY A 84 9.18 4.85 -9.02
N TYR A 85 8.42 3.86 -8.59
CA TYR A 85 6.96 3.81 -8.74
C TYR A 85 6.23 4.42 -7.55
N PHE A 86 6.87 4.43 -6.38
CA PHE A 86 6.44 5.15 -5.18
C PHE A 86 7.44 6.26 -4.86
N GLU A 87 6.93 7.45 -4.57
CA GLU A 87 7.74 8.59 -4.12
C GLU A 87 7.27 9.05 -2.74
N THR A 88 8.15 9.08 -1.76
CA THR A 88 7.87 9.67 -0.45
C THR A 88 7.89 11.19 -0.54
N ILE A 89 6.81 11.85 -0.14
CA ILE A 89 6.65 13.32 -0.20
C ILE A 89 6.97 13.95 1.15
N LYS A 90 6.50 13.36 2.25
CA LYS A 90 6.81 13.79 3.63
C LYS A 90 6.55 12.68 4.63
N THR A 91 7.04 12.84 5.85
CA THR A 91 6.68 11.99 6.99
C THR A 91 5.70 12.76 7.87
N VAL A 92 4.63 12.09 8.29
CA VAL A 92 3.61 12.64 9.21
C VAL A 92 3.44 11.66 10.37
N ASP A 93 3.28 12.18 11.58
CA ASP A 93 3.03 11.37 12.78
C ASP A 93 1.65 10.71 12.73
N ILE A 94 1.57 9.44 13.15
CA ILE A 94 0.33 8.67 13.14
C ILE A 94 -0.40 8.92 14.46
N HIS A 95 -1.66 9.33 14.36
CA HIS A 95 -2.50 9.59 15.53
C HIS A 95 -3.53 8.48 15.76
N GLU A 96 -4.16 8.51 16.93
CA GLU A 96 -5.25 7.60 17.27
C GLU A 96 -6.42 7.74 16.26
N GLY A 97 -6.99 6.62 15.84
CA GLY A 97 -8.05 6.58 14.82
C GLY A 97 -7.56 6.59 13.36
N GLU A 98 -6.26 6.79 13.12
CA GLU A 98 -5.65 6.69 11.78
C GLU A 98 -5.16 5.28 11.43
N VAL A 99 -5.16 4.37 12.40
CA VAL A 99 -4.78 2.96 12.24
C VAL A 99 -5.97 2.10 12.60
N LEU A 100 -6.21 1.05 11.82
CA LEU A 100 -7.22 0.05 12.15
C LEU A 100 -6.86 -0.62 13.47
N PRO A 101 -7.84 -0.90 14.35
CA PRO A 101 -7.55 -1.56 15.62
C PRO A 101 -6.99 -2.97 15.42
N ILE A 102 -7.35 -3.63 14.30
CA ILE A 102 -6.88 -4.95 13.89
C ILE A 102 -6.71 -4.93 12.37
N HIS A 103 -5.54 -5.33 11.87
CA HIS A 103 -5.38 -5.66 10.45
C HIS A 103 -5.80 -7.11 10.22
N CYS A 104 -6.51 -7.34 9.12
CA CYS A 104 -6.99 -8.65 8.72
C CYS A 104 -6.54 -8.92 7.30
N PHE A 105 -6.00 -10.13 7.07
CA PHE A 105 -5.60 -10.64 5.78
C PHE A 105 -6.20 -12.02 5.57
N GLU A 106 -7.05 -12.16 4.56
CA GLU A 106 -7.70 -13.41 4.19
C GLU A 106 -6.78 -14.25 3.32
N ASN A 107 -6.57 -15.49 3.72
CA ASN A 107 -5.86 -16.52 2.97
C ASN A 107 -6.86 -17.57 2.46
N ASP A 108 -7.13 -17.51 1.16
CA ASP A 108 -8.07 -18.38 0.44
C ASP A 108 -7.45 -19.69 -0.06
N ASP A 109 -6.15 -19.92 0.18
CA ASP A 109 -5.51 -21.24 -0.06
C ASP A 109 -6.05 -22.32 0.91
N PHE A 110 -6.70 -21.90 2.00
CA PHE A 110 -7.35 -22.78 2.97
C PHE A 110 -8.85 -22.93 2.68
N SER A 111 -9.40 -24.09 3.02
CA SER A 111 -10.85 -24.35 2.99
C SER A 111 -11.31 -24.92 4.35
N PRO A 112 -12.03 -24.15 5.18
CA PRO A 112 -12.42 -22.75 4.98
C PRO A 112 -11.21 -21.79 5.01
N ALA A 113 -11.39 -20.59 4.42
CA ALA A 113 -10.36 -19.56 4.42
C ALA A 113 -9.91 -19.21 5.85
N LYS A 114 -8.62 -18.90 5.99
CA LYS A 114 -8.01 -18.45 7.24
C LYS A 114 -7.75 -16.95 7.22
N TYR A 115 -7.63 -16.35 8.40
CA TYR A 115 -7.40 -14.92 8.56
C TYR A 115 -6.18 -14.70 9.44
N PHE A 116 -5.35 -13.74 9.07
CA PHE A 116 -4.12 -13.41 9.81
C PHE A 116 -4.01 -11.90 9.99
N ASP A 117 -3.28 -11.46 11.01
CA ASP A 117 -2.84 -10.08 11.16
C ASP A 117 -1.48 -9.83 10.48
N GLU A 118 -0.92 -8.64 10.64
CA GLU A 118 0.39 -8.25 10.09
C GLU A 118 1.59 -9.01 10.67
N ASP A 119 1.39 -9.77 11.75
CA ASP A 119 2.41 -10.56 12.44
C ASP A 119 2.25 -12.07 12.16
N GLU A 120 1.41 -12.43 11.17
CA GLU A 120 0.99 -13.80 10.83
C GLU A 120 0.28 -14.55 11.98
N LYS A 121 -0.29 -13.83 12.95
CA LYS A 121 -1.10 -14.47 13.98
C LYS A 121 -2.50 -14.77 13.43
N GLU A 122 -2.92 -16.02 13.56
CA GLU A 122 -4.26 -16.44 13.12
C GLU A 122 -5.35 -15.72 13.92
N LEU A 123 -6.33 -15.18 13.21
CA LEU A 123 -7.52 -14.54 13.73
C LEU A 123 -8.69 -15.52 13.69
N ASN A 124 -9.53 -15.49 14.72
CA ASN A 124 -10.68 -16.41 14.83
C ASN A 124 -11.85 -16.04 13.90
N THR A 125 -11.81 -14.86 13.27
CA THR A 125 -12.90 -14.37 12.42
C THR A 125 -12.40 -13.36 11.38
N LYS A 126 -13.22 -13.13 10.35
CA LYS A 126 -13.02 -12.08 9.36
C LYS A 126 -13.46 -10.73 9.90
N TYR A 127 -12.61 -9.72 9.78
CA TYR A 127 -12.96 -8.33 10.09
C TYR A 127 -13.51 -7.59 8.87
N THR A 128 -14.23 -6.48 9.10
CA THR A 128 -14.92 -5.70 8.06
C THR A 128 -13.96 -5.23 6.96
N ILE A 129 -12.79 -4.72 7.34
CA ILE A 129 -11.73 -4.34 6.40
C ILE A 129 -10.67 -5.44 6.46
N CYS A 130 -10.70 -6.32 5.46
CA CYS A 130 -9.77 -7.43 5.35
C CYS A 130 -9.11 -7.40 3.96
N GLY A 131 -7.78 -7.36 3.94
CA GLY A 131 -6.97 -7.47 2.74
C GLY A 131 -6.76 -8.91 2.29
N SER A 132 -6.03 -9.09 1.21
CA SER A 132 -5.57 -10.41 0.78
C SER A 132 -4.26 -10.74 1.49
N TYR A 133 -4.15 -11.97 1.99
CA TYR A 133 -2.90 -12.52 2.50
C TYR A 133 -1.88 -12.64 1.38
N GLY A 134 -0.62 -12.33 1.69
CA GLY A 134 0.50 -12.40 0.76
C GLY A 134 1.20 -11.07 0.53
N LEU A 135 2.34 -11.15 -0.15
CA LEU A 135 3.17 -9.99 -0.46
C LEU A 135 2.73 -9.34 -1.77
N ALA A 136 2.13 -8.16 -1.72
CA ALA A 136 1.75 -7.42 -2.90
C ALA A 136 2.97 -6.80 -3.60
N SER A 137 3.08 -7.00 -4.92
CA SER A 137 4.00 -6.22 -5.74
C SER A 137 3.51 -4.78 -5.89
N PHE A 138 4.41 -3.83 -6.17
CA PHE A 138 4.02 -2.44 -6.43
C PHE A 138 3.00 -2.37 -7.59
N TRP A 139 3.14 -3.24 -8.60
CA TRP A 139 2.23 -3.28 -9.74
C TRP A 139 0.84 -3.79 -9.36
N TYR A 140 0.75 -4.77 -8.47
CA TYR A 140 -0.53 -5.16 -7.90
C TYR A 140 -1.25 -3.96 -7.27
N VAL A 141 -0.54 -3.14 -6.48
CA VAL A 141 -1.12 -1.91 -5.89
C VAL A 141 -1.66 -0.98 -6.97
N TYR A 142 -0.88 -0.71 -8.03
CA TYR A 142 -1.33 0.11 -9.16
C TYR A 142 -2.61 -0.43 -9.82
N LYS A 143 -2.68 -1.74 -10.08
CA LYS A 143 -3.86 -2.39 -10.65
C LYS A 143 -5.10 -2.24 -9.78
N GLN A 144 -4.96 -2.38 -8.46
CA GLN A 144 -6.08 -2.21 -7.54
C GLN A 144 -6.56 -0.76 -7.47
N VAL A 145 -5.64 0.20 -7.39
CA VAL A 145 -5.96 1.64 -7.41
C VAL A 145 -6.65 2.02 -8.72
N SER A 146 -6.06 1.64 -9.85
CA SER A 146 -6.62 1.87 -11.20
C SER A 146 -8.03 1.30 -11.32
N LYS A 147 -8.24 0.05 -10.90
CA LYS A 147 -9.56 -0.59 -10.92
C LYS A 147 -10.58 0.15 -10.06
N LYS A 148 -10.20 0.58 -8.85
CA LYS A 148 -11.13 1.26 -7.92
C LYS A 148 -11.49 2.67 -8.33
N LEU A 149 -10.56 3.38 -8.97
CA LEU A 149 -10.74 4.78 -9.35
C LEU A 149 -10.98 4.99 -10.84
N ASN A 150 -11.08 3.91 -11.61
CA ASN A 150 -11.23 3.92 -13.06
C ASN A 150 -10.15 4.77 -13.76
N LEU A 151 -8.90 4.61 -13.33
CA LEU A 151 -7.75 5.34 -13.88
C LEU A 151 -7.01 4.48 -14.91
N PRO A 152 -6.46 5.07 -15.99
CA PRO A 152 -5.54 4.34 -16.86
C PRO A 152 -4.29 3.92 -16.08
N LEU A 153 -3.77 2.72 -16.36
CA LEU A 153 -2.50 2.28 -15.80
C LEU A 153 -1.33 3.06 -16.44
N PRO A 154 -0.27 3.37 -15.68
CA PRO A 154 0.94 3.89 -16.28
C PRO A 154 1.64 2.82 -17.13
N ALA A 155 2.44 3.24 -18.11
CA ALA A 155 3.30 2.33 -18.85
C ALA A 155 4.38 1.77 -17.91
N LEU A 156 4.50 0.45 -17.85
CA LEU A 156 5.59 -0.22 -17.14
C LEU A 156 6.86 -0.25 -17.99
N ASP A 157 7.99 -0.40 -17.32
CA ASP A 157 9.16 -0.97 -18.00
C ASP A 157 8.86 -2.42 -18.40
N PRO A 158 9.17 -2.88 -19.63
CA PRO A 158 8.99 -4.28 -20.02
C PRO A 158 9.66 -5.28 -19.07
N GLU A 159 10.75 -4.89 -18.39
CA GLU A 159 11.42 -5.70 -17.38
C GLU A 159 10.60 -5.85 -16.07
N ASP A 160 9.67 -4.93 -15.82
CA ASP A 160 8.85 -4.84 -14.62
C ASP A 160 7.48 -5.55 -14.78
N GLU A 161 7.06 -5.88 -16.01
CA GLU A 161 5.76 -6.52 -16.30
C GLU A 161 5.63 -7.95 -15.74
N LYS A 162 6.75 -8.61 -15.45
CA LYS A 162 6.81 -9.99 -14.93
C LYS A 162 6.71 -10.09 -13.40
N SER A 163 6.51 -8.97 -12.70
CA SER A 163 6.51 -8.85 -11.22
C SER A 163 5.14 -8.80 -10.57
#